data_AF-A0AB38ZEC8-F1
#
_entry.id   AF-A0AB38ZEC8-F1
#
_cell.length_a   1.000
_cell.length_b   1.000
_cell.length_c   1.000
_cell.angle_alpha   90.00
_cell.angle_beta   90.00
_cell.angle_gamma   90.00
#
_symmetry.space_group_name_H-M   'P 1'
#
loop_
_entity.id
_entity.type
_entity.pdbx_description
1 polymer ?
#
loop_
_entity_poly.entity_id
_entity_poly.type
_entity_poly.pdbx_seq_one_letter_code
_entity_poly.pdbx_strand_id
1 'polypeptide(L)'
;MKYYIYTFATFCCFLTATTYGDKDTVRQFQLIREKAIHQQRFAKVEIETIIYDKVKANIVKAKDEDQKNCMEDAKIAAIFESATIVQENFGKIILDINEVLEALKTGDTKKVEEFNKIYNYPEYKKTQLAKFYEKLRDFVAKLLEKLAKCVA
;
A
#
# COMPACT_ATOMS: atom_id res chain seq x y z
N MET A 1 17.57 -43.53 19.58
CA MET A 1 16.52 -42.50 19.38
C MET A 1 17.15 -41.24 18.84
N LYS A 2 16.41 -40.49 18.01
CA LYS A 2 16.74 -39.23 17.32
C LYS A 2 17.11 -39.37 15.84
N TYR A 3 16.11 -39.81 15.06
CA TYR A 3 15.88 -39.24 13.73
C TYR A 3 15.01 -37.97 13.90
N TYR A 4 14.85 -37.17 12.83
CA TYR A 4 14.05 -35.94 12.72
C TYR A 4 14.77 -34.60 12.87
N ILE A 5 15.76 -34.35 12.00
CA ILE A 5 16.07 -32.98 11.51
C ILE A 5 16.33 -33.08 10.00
N TYR A 6 15.36 -33.51 9.20
CA TYR A 6 15.51 -33.49 7.73
C TYR A 6 14.22 -33.28 6.93
N THR A 7 13.13 -32.84 7.57
CA THR A 7 11.84 -32.65 6.88
C THR A 7 11.47 -31.19 6.60
N PHE A 8 12.19 -30.20 7.13
CA PHE A 8 11.86 -28.78 6.89
C PHE A 8 12.54 -28.20 5.64
N ALA A 9 13.77 -28.63 5.32
CA ALA A 9 14.51 -28.12 4.17
C ALA A 9 14.01 -28.67 2.82
N THR A 10 13.40 -29.85 2.81
CA THR A 10 12.83 -30.46 1.61
C THR A 10 11.50 -29.83 1.20
N PHE A 11 10.69 -29.33 2.15
CA PHE A 11 9.43 -28.67 1.82
C PHE A 11 9.62 -27.30 1.14
N CYS A 12 10.73 -26.61 1.40
CA CYS A 12 11.11 -25.39 0.67
C CYS A 12 11.65 -25.67 -0.75
N CYS A 13 12.18 -26.88 -1.02
CA CYS A 13 12.68 -27.26 -2.34
C CYS A 13 11.63 -27.95 -3.22
N PHE A 14 10.56 -28.53 -2.66
CA PHE A 14 9.47 -29.09 -3.46
C PHE A 14 8.54 -28.04 -4.10
N LEU A 15 8.59 -26.77 -3.66
CA LEU A 15 7.93 -25.66 -4.36
C LEU A 15 8.65 -25.20 -5.64
N THR A 16 9.86 -25.71 -5.95
CA THR A 16 10.66 -25.20 -7.09
C THR A 16 10.86 -26.17 -8.25
N ALA A 17 10.28 -27.38 -8.20
CA ALA A 17 10.62 -28.42 -9.18
C ALA A 17 9.49 -29.36 -9.65
N THR A 18 8.22 -28.95 -9.60
CA THR A 18 7.12 -29.73 -10.22
C THR A 18 6.30 -28.87 -11.18
N THR A 19 6.83 -28.63 -12.38
CA THR A 19 6.04 -28.23 -13.58
C THR A 19 5.03 -27.09 -13.36
N TYR A 20 5.45 -26.04 -12.69
CA TYR A 20 4.73 -24.77 -12.63
C TYR A 20 5.15 -23.93 -13.84
N GLY A 21 4.24 -23.14 -14.42
CA GLY A 21 4.48 -22.26 -15.58
C GLY A 21 5.83 -21.55 -15.53
N ASP A 22 6.36 -21.24 -16.71
CA ASP A 22 7.73 -20.75 -16.96
C ASP A 22 8.30 -19.98 -15.77
N LYS A 23 9.42 -20.44 -15.19
CA LYS A 23 9.98 -19.92 -13.91
C LYS A 23 10.13 -18.39 -13.92
N ASP A 24 10.33 -17.82 -15.10
CA ASP A 24 10.41 -16.39 -15.33
C ASP A 24 9.07 -15.66 -15.11
N THR A 25 7.94 -16.28 -15.46
CA THR A 25 6.58 -15.76 -15.23
C THR A 25 6.28 -15.62 -13.74
N VAL A 26 6.58 -16.65 -12.94
CA VAL A 26 6.37 -16.61 -11.49
C VAL A 26 7.31 -15.59 -10.84
N ARG A 27 8.57 -15.52 -11.29
CA ARG A 27 9.53 -14.52 -10.81
C ARG A 27 9.07 -13.09 -11.12
N GLN A 28 8.58 -12.82 -12.32
CA GLN A 28 8.05 -11.52 -12.70
C GLN A 28 6.88 -11.10 -11.80
N PHE A 29 5.94 -12.01 -11.54
CA PHE A 29 4.84 -11.76 -10.63
C PHE A 29 5.33 -11.37 -9.23
N GLN A 30 6.30 -12.09 -8.66
CA GLN A 30 6.86 -11.76 -7.34
C GLN A 30 7.51 -10.37 -7.32
N LEU A 31 8.24 -10.00 -8.38
CA LEU A 31 8.84 -8.66 -8.49
C LEU A 31 7.78 -7.56 -8.57
N ILE A 32 6.69 -7.78 -9.31
CA ILE A 32 5.57 -6.82 -9.38
C ILE A 32 4.93 -6.69 -7.99
N ARG A 33 4.68 -7.82 -7.32
CA ARG A 33 4.10 -7.87 -5.96
C ARG A 33 4.93 -7.08 -4.96
N GLU A 34 6.23 -7.33 -4.88
CA GLU A 34 7.13 -6.64 -3.94
C GLU A 34 7.10 -5.13 -4.16
N LYS A 35 7.20 -4.71 -5.42
CA LYS A 35 7.19 -3.28 -5.77
C LYS A 35 5.84 -2.64 -5.44
N ALA A 36 4.72 -3.31 -5.74
CA ALA A 36 3.37 -2.81 -5.46
C ALA A 36 3.13 -2.61 -3.97
N ILE A 37 3.49 -3.60 -3.15
CA ILE A 37 3.40 -3.52 -1.68
C ILE A 37 4.28 -2.38 -1.17
N HIS A 38 5.52 -2.27 -1.67
CA HIS A 38 6.41 -1.19 -1.28
C HIS A 38 5.84 0.19 -1.65
N GLN A 39 5.28 0.35 -2.84
CA GLN A 39 4.68 1.59 -3.29
C GLN A 39 3.47 2.00 -2.43
N GLN A 40 2.61 1.05 -2.06
CA GLN A 40 1.46 1.32 -1.16
C GLN A 40 1.93 1.78 0.22
N ARG A 41 2.94 1.13 0.79
CA ARG A 41 3.53 1.51 2.09
C ARG A 41 4.19 2.88 2.02
N PHE A 42 4.92 3.16 0.95
CA PHE A 42 5.56 4.45 0.73
C PHE A 42 4.52 5.57 0.66
N ALA A 43 3.47 5.38 -0.16
CA ALA A 43 2.38 6.35 -0.28
C ALA A 43 1.68 6.62 1.06
N LYS A 44 1.48 5.58 1.89
CA LYS A 44 0.94 5.72 3.25
C LYS A 44 1.85 6.58 4.15
N VAL A 45 3.14 6.28 4.21
CA VAL A 45 4.09 7.04 5.03
C VAL A 45 4.18 8.49 4.56
N GLU A 46 4.19 8.72 3.26
CA GLU A 46 4.27 10.06 2.66
C GLU A 46 3.07 10.92 3.07
N ILE A 47 1.84 10.43 2.92
CA ILE A 47 0.65 11.20 3.30
C ILE A 47 0.53 11.40 4.82
N GLU A 48 0.87 10.40 5.63
CA GLU A 48 0.83 10.51 7.09
C GLU A 48 1.86 11.49 7.64
N THR A 49 3.05 11.53 7.02
CA THR A 49 4.10 12.51 7.37
C THR A 49 3.63 13.92 7.06
N ILE A 50 3.01 14.14 5.89
CA ILE A 50 2.44 15.44 5.53
C ILE A 50 1.37 15.87 6.55
N ILE A 51 0.46 14.96 6.94
CA ILE A 51 -0.56 15.25 7.96
C ILE A 51 0.11 15.71 9.26
N TYR A 52 1.08 14.93 9.75
CA TYR A 52 1.79 15.24 11.00
C TYR A 52 2.47 16.61 10.94
N ASP A 53 3.19 16.89 9.85
CA ASP A 53 3.91 18.16 9.68
C ASP A 53 2.95 19.35 9.60
N LYS A 54 1.82 19.22 8.89
CA LYS A 54 0.82 20.29 8.79
C LYS A 54 0.11 20.53 10.11
N VAL A 55 -0.24 19.49 10.86
CA VAL A 55 -0.87 19.62 12.18
C VAL A 55 0.12 20.26 13.16
N LYS A 56 1.35 19.75 13.25
CA LYS A 56 2.40 20.27 14.13
C LYS A 56 2.71 21.74 13.85
N ALA A 57 2.73 22.15 12.59
CA ALA A 57 2.97 23.55 12.23
C ALA A 57 1.80 24.49 12.60
N ASN A 58 0.58 23.97 12.77
CA ASN A 58 -0.59 24.78 13.10
C ASN A 58 -0.97 24.71 14.59
N ILE A 59 -0.64 23.63 15.30
CA ILE A 59 -1.00 23.47 16.72
C ILE A 59 -0.40 24.55 17.63
N VAL A 60 0.74 25.13 17.24
CA VAL A 60 1.34 26.28 17.93
C VAL A 60 0.47 27.54 17.93
N LYS A 61 -0.58 27.59 17.08
CA LYS A 61 -1.54 28.69 16.99
C LYS A 61 -2.76 28.51 17.91
N ALA A 62 -2.97 27.30 18.43
CA ALA A 62 -4.07 27.02 19.36
C ALA A 62 -3.77 27.65 20.73
N LYS A 63 -4.77 28.36 21.28
CA LYS A 63 -4.64 29.11 22.54
C LYS A 63 -5.12 28.32 23.76
N ASP A 64 -6.08 27.44 23.57
CA ASP A 64 -6.73 26.67 24.62
C ASP A 64 -6.84 25.18 24.24
N GLU A 65 -7.36 24.40 25.18
CA GLU A 65 -7.46 22.95 25.04
C GLU A 65 -8.52 22.53 24.00
N ASP A 66 -9.62 23.29 23.85
CA ASP A 66 -10.66 22.99 22.87
C ASP A 66 -10.14 23.15 21.44
N GLN A 67 -9.35 24.19 21.19
CA GLN A 67 -8.69 24.40 19.90
C GLN A 67 -7.66 23.30 19.59
N LYS A 68 -6.91 22.82 20.60
CA LYS A 68 -5.98 21.69 20.42
C LYS A 68 -6.71 20.39 20.14
N ASN A 69 -7.79 20.11 20.86
CA ASN A 69 -8.62 18.93 20.64
C ASN A 69 -9.23 18.93 19.23
N CYS A 70 -9.74 20.08 18.76
CA CYS A 70 -10.20 20.24 17.38
C CYS A 70 -9.11 19.87 16.35
N MET A 71 -7.86 20.27 16.58
CA MET A 71 -6.76 19.92 15.67
C MET A 71 -6.39 18.43 15.71
N GLU A 72 -6.45 17.80 16.89
CA GLU A 72 -6.22 16.35 17.01
C GLU A 72 -7.35 15.56 16.33
N ASP A 73 -8.60 15.99 16.47
CA ASP A 73 -9.73 15.40 15.75
C ASP A 73 -9.56 15.54 14.22
N ALA A 74 -9.12 16.72 13.76
CA ALA A 74 -8.80 16.94 12.35
C ALA A 74 -7.65 16.03 11.87
N LYS A 75 -6.64 15.80 12.70
CA LYS A 75 -5.54 14.85 12.42
C LYS A 75 -6.06 13.42 12.28
N ILE A 76 -6.86 12.96 13.23
CA ILE A 76 -7.42 11.60 13.23
C ILE A 76 -8.30 11.39 12.00
N ALA A 77 -9.20 12.34 11.70
CA ALA A 77 -10.02 12.29 10.50
C ALA A 77 -9.19 12.27 9.21
N ALA A 78 -8.10 13.06 9.17
CA ALA A 78 -7.18 13.09 8.04
C ALA A 78 -6.44 11.75 7.85
N ILE A 79 -6.07 11.04 8.92
CA ILE A 79 -5.47 9.69 8.85
C ILE A 79 -6.46 8.67 8.26
N PHE A 80 -7.75 8.76 8.62
CA PHE A 80 -8.76 7.88 8.01
C PHE A 80 -8.97 8.18 6.52
N GLU A 81 -9.06 9.46 6.15
CA GLU A 81 -9.19 9.88 4.75
C GLU A 81 -7.95 9.50 3.91
N SER A 82 -6.75 9.58 4.50
CA SER A 82 -5.51 9.20 3.83
C SER A 82 -5.45 7.72 3.48
N ALA A 83 -5.97 6.84 4.35
CA ALA A 83 -6.07 5.41 4.07
C ALA A 83 -6.93 5.12 2.84
N THR A 84 -8.04 5.85 2.66
CA THR A 84 -8.89 5.77 1.47
C THR A 84 -8.13 6.20 0.22
N ILE A 85 -7.41 7.34 0.26
CA ILE A 85 -6.61 7.81 -0.89
C ILE A 85 -5.56 6.78 -1.30
N VAL A 86 -4.85 6.19 -0.34
CA VAL A 86 -3.85 5.15 -0.63
C VAL A 86 -4.52 3.91 -1.24
N GLN A 87 -5.66 3.48 -0.70
CA GLN A 87 -6.38 2.30 -1.18
C GLN A 87 -6.95 2.49 -2.58
N GLU A 88 -7.48 3.67 -2.90
CA GLU A 88 -8.05 3.97 -4.22
C GLU A 88 -7.01 3.98 -5.34
N ASN A 89 -5.76 4.36 -5.03
CA ASN A 89 -4.68 4.45 -6.02
C ASN A 89 -3.80 3.19 -6.09
N PHE A 90 -3.57 2.52 -4.96
CA PHE A 90 -2.64 1.39 -4.89
C PHE A 90 -3.27 0.09 -4.38
N GLY A 91 -4.53 0.11 -3.95
CA GLY A 91 -5.19 -1.07 -3.36
C GLY A 91 -5.64 -2.12 -4.37
N LYS A 92 -6.06 -1.72 -5.59
CA LYS A 92 -6.57 -2.65 -6.60
C LYS A 92 -5.55 -3.74 -6.95
N ILE A 93 -4.32 -3.35 -7.28
CA ILE A 93 -3.27 -4.33 -7.62
C ILE A 93 -2.98 -5.30 -6.47
N ILE A 94 -3.17 -4.88 -5.21
CA ILE A 94 -2.96 -5.73 -4.03
C ILE A 94 -4.06 -6.78 -3.92
N LEU A 95 -5.31 -6.43 -4.23
CA LEU A 95 -6.41 -7.40 -4.30
C LEU A 95 -6.13 -8.44 -5.40
N ASP A 96 -5.76 -7.99 -6.60
CA ASP A 96 -5.44 -8.88 -7.72
C ASP A 96 -4.24 -9.79 -7.38
N ILE A 97 -3.22 -9.26 -6.69
CA ILE A 97 -2.10 -10.07 -6.17
C ILE A 97 -2.59 -11.16 -5.21
N ASN A 98 -3.51 -10.84 -4.30
CA ASN A 98 -4.04 -11.81 -3.34
C ASN A 98 -4.82 -12.92 -4.06
N GLU A 99 -5.62 -12.58 -5.07
CA GLU A 99 -6.31 -13.57 -5.90
C GLU A 99 -5.33 -14.54 -6.59
N VAL A 100 -4.23 -14.01 -7.14
CA VAL A 100 -3.17 -14.85 -7.75
C VAL A 100 -2.50 -15.74 -6.69
N LEU A 101 -2.25 -15.23 -5.48
CA LEU A 101 -1.66 -16.03 -4.40
C LEU A 101 -2.59 -17.16 -3.95
N GLU A 102 -3.91 -16.94 -3.87
CA GLU A 102 -4.88 -18.00 -3.55
C GLU A 102 -4.92 -19.07 -4.66
N ALA A 103 -4.89 -18.65 -5.93
CA ALA A 103 -4.82 -19.58 -7.06
C ALA A 103 -3.53 -20.43 -7.07
N LEU A 104 -2.40 -19.82 -6.67
CA LEU A 104 -1.14 -20.54 -6.56
C LEU A 104 -1.16 -21.62 -5.46
N LYS A 105 -1.95 -21.46 -4.39
CA LYS A 105 -2.09 -22.50 -3.34
C LYS A 105 -2.75 -23.78 -3.87
N THR A 106 -3.60 -23.66 -4.90
CA THR A 106 -4.29 -24.80 -5.52
C THR A 106 -3.59 -25.33 -6.77
N GLY A 107 -2.44 -24.75 -7.14
CA GLY A 107 -1.64 -25.17 -8.28
C GLY A 107 -1.95 -24.43 -9.60
N ASP A 108 -2.85 -23.45 -9.59
CA ASP A 108 -3.26 -22.76 -10.81
C ASP A 108 -2.29 -21.62 -11.19
N THR A 109 -1.51 -21.86 -12.24
CA THR A 109 -0.52 -20.92 -12.76
C THR A 109 -1.06 -19.99 -13.84
N LYS A 110 -2.27 -20.24 -14.37
CA LYS A 110 -2.87 -19.41 -15.42
C LYS A 110 -3.12 -17.98 -14.93
N LYS A 111 -3.51 -17.85 -13.66
CA LYS A 111 -3.70 -16.56 -13.00
C LYS A 111 -2.43 -15.70 -12.95
N VAL A 112 -1.26 -16.31 -12.88
CA VAL A 112 0.03 -15.60 -12.92
C VAL A 112 0.26 -15.00 -14.31
N GLU A 113 -0.01 -15.78 -15.36
CA GLU A 113 0.12 -15.32 -16.75
C GLU A 113 -0.87 -14.21 -17.08
N GLU A 114 -2.13 -14.35 -16.66
CA GLU A 114 -3.16 -13.32 -16.81
C GLU A 114 -2.75 -12.01 -16.11
N PHE A 115 -2.30 -12.11 -14.85
CA PHE A 115 -1.84 -10.96 -14.09
C PHE A 115 -0.66 -10.25 -14.77
N ASN A 116 0.36 -10.99 -15.21
CA ASN A 116 1.53 -10.40 -15.86
C ASN A 116 1.20 -9.74 -17.20
N LYS A 117 0.15 -10.20 -17.91
CA LYS A 117 -0.35 -9.57 -19.14
C LYS A 117 -1.12 -8.28 -18.85
N ILE A 118 -1.87 -8.24 -17.75
CA ILE A 118 -2.67 -7.07 -17.36
C ILE A 118 -1.77 -5.95 -16.82
N TYR A 119 -0.75 -6.31 -16.03
CA TYR A 119 0.05 -5.35 -15.28
C TYR A 119 1.42 -5.08 -15.89
N ASN A 120 1.49 -4.07 -16.76
CA ASN A 120 2.74 -3.37 -17.04
C ASN A 120 3.12 -2.48 -15.85
N TYR A 121 3.87 -3.03 -14.87
CA TYR A 121 4.11 -2.36 -13.60
C TYR A 121 4.74 -0.95 -13.70
N PRO A 122 5.77 -0.70 -14.55
CA PRO A 122 6.28 0.66 -14.76
C PRO A 122 5.21 1.69 -15.14
N GLU A 123 4.32 1.33 -16.06
CA GLU A 123 3.25 2.21 -16.55
C GLU A 123 2.12 2.36 -15.52
N TYR A 124 1.73 1.26 -14.87
CA TYR A 124 0.81 1.28 -13.74
C TYR A 124 1.32 2.21 -12.63
N LYS A 125 2.59 2.05 -12.21
CA LYS A 125 3.22 2.89 -11.18
C LYS A 125 3.15 4.36 -11.57
N LYS A 126 3.55 4.71 -12.80
CA LYS A 126 3.52 6.10 -13.29
C LYS A 126 2.11 6.69 -13.21
N THR A 127 1.10 5.93 -13.66
CA THR A 127 -0.29 6.37 -13.69
C THR A 127 -0.87 6.56 -12.29
N GLN A 128 -0.65 5.60 -11.39
CA GLN A 128 -1.18 5.67 -10.03
C GLN A 128 -0.46 6.71 -9.18
N LEU A 129 0.84 6.93 -9.39
CA LEU A 129 1.56 8.04 -8.75
C LEU A 129 0.99 9.40 -9.15
N ALA A 130 0.70 9.61 -10.45
CA ALA A 130 0.10 10.86 -10.90
C ALA A 130 -1.26 11.13 -10.22
N LYS A 131 -2.14 10.12 -10.18
CA LYS A 131 -3.45 10.20 -9.51
C LYS A 131 -3.32 10.40 -8.01
N PHE A 132 -2.36 9.73 -7.38
CA PHE A 132 -2.07 9.89 -5.96
C PHE A 132 -1.66 11.32 -5.64
N TYR A 133 -0.72 11.91 -6.40
CA TYR A 133 -0.26 13.29 -6.17
C TYR A 133 -1.34 14.34 -6.46
N GLU A 134 -2.22 14.10 -7.42
CA GLU A 134 -3.39 14.94 -7.67
C GLU A 134 -4.32 14.95 -6.45
N LYS A 135 -4.72 13.77 -5.96
CA LYS A 135 -5.56 13.66 -4.75
C LYS A 135 -4.88 14.19 -3.50
N LEU A 136 -3.57 13.98 -3.37
CA LEU A 136 -2.79 14.46 -2.23
C LEU A 136 -2.82 15.98 -2.15
N ARG A 137 -2.73 16.69 -3.29
CA ARG A 137 -2.79 18.14 -3.33
C ARG A 137 -4.12 18.67 -2.80
N ASP A 138 -5.23 18.14 -3.30
CA ASP A 138 -6.57 18.53 -2.88
C ASP A 138 -6.82 18.20 -1.40
N PHE A 139 -6.35 17.03 -0.97
CA PHE A 139 -6.40 16.61 0.43
C PHE A 139 -5.66 17.58 1.35
N VAL A 140 -4.45 18.00 1.00
CA VAL A 140 -3.65 18.94 1.80
C VAL A 140 -4.34 20.29 1.92
N ALA A 141 -4.93 20.80 0.85
CA ALA A 141 -5.68 22.05 0.88
C ALA A 141 -6.86 21.97 1.88
N LYS A 142 -7.67 20.90 1.78
CA LYS A 142 -8.79 20.65 2.71
C LYS A 142 -8.34 20.48 4.16
N LEU A 143 -7.22 19.81 4.39
CA LEU A 143 -6.64 19.69 5.74
C LEU A 143 -6.29 21.07 6.31
N LEU A 144 -5.61 21.92 5.54
CA LEU A 144 -5.25 23.27 5.97
C LEU A 144 -6.48 24.13 6.29
N GLU A 145 -7.55 24.02 5.50
CA GLU A 145 -8.82 24.68 5.78
C GLU A 145 -9.46 24.19 7.09
N LYS A 146 -9.48 22.87 7.33
CA LYS A 146 -9.99 22.29 8.59
C LYS A 146 -9.18 22.79 9.78
N LEU A 147 -7.85 22.79 9.69
CA LEU A 147 -6.97 23.26 10.76
C LEU A 147 -7.14 24.77 11.02
N ALA A 148 -7.32 25.58 9.99
CA ALA A 148 -7.56 27.01 10.14
C ALA A 148 -8.86 27.31 10.90
N LYS A 149 -9.92 26.51 10.66
CA LYS A 149 -11.20 26.66 11.38
C LYS A 149 -11.11 26.35 12.87
N CYS A 150 -10.15 25.52 13.30
CA CYS A 150 -9.96 25.24 14.72
C CYS A 150 -9.40 26.42 15.52
N VAL A 151 -8.84 27.44 14.85
CA VAL A 151 -8.23 28.63 15.50
C VAL A 151 -8.84 29.94 15.01
N ALA A 152 -9.94 29.86 14.27
CA ALA A 152 -10.69 31.00 13.76
C ALA A 152 -11.55 31.63 14.86
#